data_AF-A0A291F5X5-F1
#
_entry.id   AF-A0A291F5X5-F1
#
_cell.length_a   1.000
_cell.length_b   1.000
_cell.length_c   1.000
_cell.angle_alpha   90.00
_cell.angle_beta   90.00
_cell.angle_gamma   90.00
#
_symmetry.space_group_name_H-M   'P 1'
#
loop_
_entity.id
_entity.type
_entity.pdbx_description
1 polymer ?
#
loop_
_entity_poly.entity_id
_entity_poly.type
_entity_poly.pdbx_seq_one_letter_code
_entity_poly.pdbx_strand_id
1 'polypeptide(L)'
;MFIKERKTEVYALGQHISMSVHKARRVIDQIRGRSYEETLMILELMPYRACYPIFKLVYSAAANASYILRSTEANLFISKAEVNEGTTMKRRKLRARGRSYEIKRPTCHITIVMKDISLNEYEEEFFFYTDKSRKNANKFLGIDSMEWLKKTNRKNQYRAIEDRDRYSNGGPWDKK
;
A
#
# COMPACT_ATOMS: atom_id res chain seq x y z
N MET A 1 -21.33 -24.92 1.39
CA MET A 1 -20.13 -24.37 0.75
C MET A 1 -20.02 -22.91 1.16
N PHE A 2 -19.18 -22.59 2.13
CA PHE A 2 -18.91 -21.20 2.50
C PHE A 2 -17.64 -20.79 1.77
N ILE A 3 -17.79 -19.96 0.74
CA ILE A 3 -16.64 -19.37 0.04
C ILE A 3 -16.21 -18.17 0.88
N LYS A 4 -15.00 -18.21 1.42
CA LYS A 4 -14.40 -17.09 2.13
C LYS A 4 -13.51 -16.33 1.16
N GLU A 5 -13.92 -15.12 0.77
CA GLU A 5 -13.10 -14.25 -0.08
C GLU A 5 -11.83 -13.82 0.66
N ARG A 6 -10.66 -14.10 0.08
CA ARG A 6 -9.39 -13.53 0.55
C ARG A 6 -9.20 -12.14 -0.06
N LYS A 7 -8.67 -11.21 0.75
CA LYS A 7 -8.19 -9.93 0.22
C LYS A 7 -6.96 -10.21 -0.64
N THR A 8 -7.09 -10.10 -1.95
CA THR A 8 -6.02 -10.30 -2.94
C THR A 8 -5.44 -8.98 -3.45
N GLU A 9 -6.06 -7.85 -3.06
CA GLU A 9 -5.66 -6.52 -3.49
C GLU A 9 -5.35 -5.61 -2.31
N VAL A 10 -4.38 -4.73 -2.53
CA VAL A 10 -3.98 -3.67 -1.61
C VAL A 10 -3.93 -2.37 -2.37
N TYR A 11 -4.32 -1.29 -1.70
CA TYR A 11 -4.34 0.04 -2.30
C TYR A 11 -3.44 1.02 -1.55
N ALA A 12 -3.01 2.06 -2.25
CA ALA A 12 -2.40 3.26 -1.69
C ALA A 12 -3.11 4.50 -2.22
N LEU A 13 -3.32 5.48 -1.34
CA LEU A 13 -4.02 6.72 -1.63
C LEU A 13 -3.09 7.92 -1.46
N GLY A 14 -2.92 8.70 -2.53
CA GLY A 14 -2.27 10.00 -2.49
C GLY A 14 -3.30 11.11 -2.58
N GLN A 15 -3.61 11.77 -1.46
CA GLN A 15 -4.64 12.81 -1.41
C GLN A 15 -4.06 14.23 -1.52
N HIS A 16 -4.83 15.14 -2.10
CA HIS A 16 -4.52 16.58 -2.20
C HIS A 16 -3.19 16.90 -2.88
N ILE A 17 -2.79 16.10 -3.88
CA ILE A 17 -1.55 16.35 -4.61
C ILE A 17 -1.75 17.58 -5.49
N SER A 18 -0.87 18.57 -5.34
CA SER A 18 -0.93 19.84 -6.08
C SER A 18 -0.45 19.67 -7.52
N MET A 19 -1.31 19.08 -8.36
CA MET A 19 -1.12 18.90 -9.78
C MET A 19 -2.45 18.78 -10.52
N SER A 20 -2.40 18.98 -11.84
CA SER A 20 -3.57 18.75 -12.69
C SER A 20 -3.79 17.27 -12.93
N VAL A 21 -5.05 16.85 -12.84
CA VAL A 21 -5.51 15.48 -13.13
C VAL A 21 -5.00 14.97 -14.48
N HIS A 22 -5.12 15.78 -15.54
CA HIS A 22 -4.70 15.37 -16.89
C HIS A 22 -3.19 15.12 -17.00
N LYS A 23 -2.38 15.87 -16.23
CA LYS A 23 -0.92 15.67 -16.21
C LYS A 23 -0.54 14.38 -15.48
N ALA A 24 -1.27 14.03 -14.42
CA ALA A 24 -1.09 12.76 -13.71
C ALA A 24 -1.56 11.58 -14.57
N ARG A 25 -2.73 11.68 -15.21
CA ARG A 25 -3.29 10.62 -16.08
C ARG A 25 -2.34 10.20 -17.19
N ARG A 26 -1.64 11.16 -17.82
CA ARG A 26 -0.62 10.86 -18.83
C ARG A 26 0.42 9.83 -18.37
N VAL A 27 0.82 9.87 -17.10
CA VAL A 27 1.78 8.92 -16.52
C VAL A 27 1.07 7.66 -16.05
N ILE A 28 -0.07 7.81 -15.35
CA ILE A 28 -0.83 6.69 -14.81
C ILE A 28 -1.31 5.72 -15.89
N ASP A 29 -1.70 6.23 -17.06
CA ASP A 29 -2.16 5.40 -18.17
C ASP A 29 -1.04 4.52 -18.75
N GLN A 30 0.24 4.87 -18.55
CA GLN A 30 1.38 4.08 -19.02
C GLN A 30 1.74 2.93 -18.08
N ILE A 31 1.52 3.11 -16.77
CA ILE A 31 1.90 2.14 -15.73
C ILE A 31 0.76 1.15 -15.40
N ARG A 32 -0.45 1.39 -15.91
CA ARG A 32 -1.61 0.51 -15.69
C ARG A 32 -1.34 -0.88 -16.29
N GLY A 33 -1.47 -1.92 -15.48
CA GLY A 33 -1.24 -3.31 -15.90
C GLY A 33 0.22 -3.73 -15.97
N ARG A 34 1.16 -2.88 -15.54
CA ARG A 34 2.60 -3.20 -15.51
C ARG A 34 3.01 -3.86 -14.20
N SER A 35 4.11 -4.61 -14.24
CA SER A 35 4.74 -5.12 -13.02
C SER A 35 5.34 -3.99 -12.20
N TYR A 36 5.59 -4.24 -10.92
CA TYR A 36 6.20 -3.27 -10.01
C TYR A 36 7.59 -2.81 -10.51
N GLU A 37 8.45 -3.75 -10.90
CA GLU A 37 9.81 -3.47 -11.37
C GLU A 37 9.81 -2.62 -12.66
N GLU A 38 9.00 -3.00 -13.65
CA GLU A 38 8.84 -2.22 -14.89
C GLU A 38 8.35 -0.80 -14.60
N THR A 39 7.42 -0.66 -13.66
CA THR A 39 6.86 0.63 -13.29
C THR A 39 7.92 1.56 -12.71
N LEU A 40 8.81 1.07 -11.83
CA LEU A 40 9.89 1.88 -11.27
C LEU A 40 10.82 2.40 -12.36
N MET A 41 11.23 1.53 -13.29
CA MET A 41 12.09 1.92 -14.41
C MET A 41 11.43 2.99 -15.30
N ILE A 42 10.15 2.80 -15.63
CA ILE A 42 9.40 3.75 -16.45
C ILE A 42 9.30 5.12 -15.75
N LEU A 43 8.96 5.12 -14.46
CA LEU A 43 8.78 6.36 -13.70
C LEU A 43 10.08 7.15 -13.51
N GLU A 44 11.22 6.47 -13.38
CA GLU A 44 12.53 7.10 -13.25
C GLU A 44 13.00 7.77 -14.55
N LEU A 45 12.75 7.14 -15.70
CA LEU A 45 13.23 7.61 -17.01
C LEU A 45 12.31 8.63 -17.68
N MET A 46 11.05 8.71 -17.28
CA MET A 46 10.08 9.62 -17.88
C MET A 46 10.40 11.10 -17.61
N PRO A 47 10.28 11.99 -18.62
CA PRO A 47 10.61 13.41 -18.48
C PRO A 47 9.55 14.24 -17.74
N TYR A 48 8.59 13.59 -17.06
CA TYR A 48 7.45 14.28 -16.45
C TYR A 48 7.66 14.50 -14.96
N ARG A 49 7.41 15.73 -14.49
CA ARG A 49 7.39 16.05 -13.05
C ARG A 49 6.34 15.25 -12.25
N ALA A 50 5.30 14.78 -12.93
CA ALA A 50 4.26 13.94 -12.35
C ALA A 50 4.77 12.59 -11.84
N CYS A 51 5.91 12.10 -12.34
CA CYS A 51 6.45 10.80 -11.94
C CYS A 51 6.88 10.77 -10.48
N TYR A 52 7.44 11.87 -9.95
CA TYR A 52 7.93 11.92 -8.57
C TYR A 52 6.87 11.59 -7.50
N PRO A 53 5.69 12.24 -7.46
CA PRO A 53 4.66 11.87 -6.50
C PRO A 53 4.10 10.46 -6.73
N ILE A 54 4.01 10.01 -7.99
CA ILE A 54 3.53 8.66 -8.33
C ILE A 54 4.52 7.60 -7.87
N PHE A 55 5.82 7.83 -8.04
CA PHE A 55 6.89 6.94 -7.59
C PHE A 55 6.81 6.67 -6.09
N LYS A 56 6.64 7.72 -5.28
CA LYS A 56 6.44 7.57 -3.83
C LYS A 56 5.19 6.74 -3.49
N LEU A 57 4.10 6.91 -4.24
CA LEU A 57 2.87 6.15 -4.03
C LEU A 57 3.02 4.68 -4.40
N VAL A 58 3.70 4.38 -5.51
CA VAL A 58 3.98 3.01 -5.96
C VAL A 58 4.85 2.29 -4.92
N TYR A 59 5.89 2.95 -4.42
CA TYR A 59 6.72 2.42 -3.34
C TYR A 59 5.90 2.14 -2.06
N SER A 60 5.03 3.08 -1.68
CA SER A 60 4.13 2.89 -0.52
C SER A 60 3.14 1.74 -0.74
N ALA A 61 2.63 1.54 -1.95
CA ALA A 61 1.71 0.46 -2.27
C ALA A 61 2.40 -0.91 -2.15
N ALA A 62 3.64 -1.03 -2.63
CA ALA A 62 4.43 -2.24 -2.49
C ALA A 62 4.73 -2.57 -1.02
N ALA A 63 5.07 -1.56 -0.21
CA ALA A 63 5.26 -1.73 1.23
C ALA A 63 3.96 -2.19 1.95
N ASN A 64 2.81 -1.68 1.52
CA ASN A 64 1.53 -2.15 2.05
C ASN A 64 1.24 -3.60 1.64
N ALA A 65 1.59 -3.98 0.41
CA ALA A 65 1.41 -5.34 -0.08
C ALA A 65 2.31 -6.33 0.70
N SER A 66 3.58 -5.99 0.93
CA SER A 66 4.48 -6.84 1.73
C SER A 66 4.01 -6.98 3.19
N TYR A 67 3.43 -5.93 3.77
CA TYR A 67 2.90 -6.00 5.14
C TYR A 67 1.58 -6.77 5.25
N ILE A 68 0.61 -6.50 4.37
CA ILE A 68 -0.76 -7.04 4.46
C ILE A 68 -0.86 -8.43 3.81
N LEU A 69 -0.33 -8.59 2.59
CA LEU A 69 -0.42 -9.82 1.80
C LEU A 69 0.77 -10.74 2.01
N ARG A 70 1.87 -10.25 2.62
CA ARG A 70 3.17 -10.97 2.70
C ARG A 70 3.70 -11.38 1.32
N SER A 71 3.33 -10.61 0.30
CA SER A 71 3.74 -10.78 -1.09
C SER A 71 5.18 -10.31 -1.29
N THR A 72 5.89 -10.97 -2.21
CA THR A 72 7.20 -10.51 -2.69
C THR A 72 7.03 -9.44 -3.78
N GLU A 73 7.97 -8.50 -3.86
CA GLU A 73 7.89 -7.37 -4.81
C GLU A 73 7.86 -7.82 -6.28
N ALA A 74 8.56 -8.90 -6.62
CA ALA A 74 8.62 -9.45 -7.98
C ALA A 74 7.27 -9.95 -8.51
N ASN A 75 6.36 -10.35 -7.62
CA ASN A 75 5.05 -10.88 -8.01
C ASN A 75 3.96 -9.81 -8.06
N LEU A 76 4.29 -8.56 -7.72
CA LEU A 76 3.34 -7.46 -7.66
C LEU A 76 3.16 -6.80 -9.03
N PHE A 77 1.91 -6.51 -9.35
CA PHE A 77 1.54 -5.72 -10.52
C PHE A 77 0.42 -4.74 -10.18
N ILE A 78 0.35 -3.67 -10.98
CA ILE A 78 -0.67 -2.63 -10.82
C ILE A 78 -1.96 -3.10 -11.53
N SER A 79 -2.96 -3.47 -10.74
CA SER A 79 -4.26 -3.92 -11.26
C SER A 79 -5.15 -2.77 -11.68
N LYS A 80 -5.24 -1.72 -10.85
CA LYS A 80 -6.04 -0.52 -11.10
C LYS A 80 -5.24 0.71 -10.72
N ALA A 81 -5.35 1.75 -11.53
CA ALA A 81 -4.73 3.04 -11.25
C ALA A 81 -5.64 4.16 -11.74
N GLU A 82 -6.10 4.97 -10.80
CA GLU A 82 -7.13 6.00 -10.99
C GLU A 82 -6.63 7.35 -10.52
N VAL A 83 -7.07 8.40 -11.22
CA VAL A 83 -6.79 9.79 -10.85
C VAL A 83 -8.09 10.57 -10.86
N ASN A 84 -8.49 10.99 -9.67
CA ASN A 84 -9.68 11.77 -9.43
C ASN A 84 -9.32 13.25 -9.23
N GLU A 85 -10.25 14.12 -9.60
CA GLU A 85 -10.13 15.55 -9.35
C GLU A 85 -10.30 15.83 -7.86
N GLY A 86 -9.45 16.71 -7.33
CA GLY A 86 -9.54 17.20 -5.97
C GLY A 86 -10.05 18.64 -5.91
N THR A 87 -9.96 19.24 -4.73
CA THR A 87 -10.36 20.63 -4.51
C THR A 87 -9.50 21.57 -5.37
N THR A 88 -10.17 22.38 -6.20
CA THR A 88 -9.51 23.39 -7.02
C THR A 88 -9.55 24.76 -6.34
N MET A 89 -8.37 25.31 -6.04
CA MET A 89 -8.26 26.65 -5.47
C MET A 89 -8.34 27.72 -6.56
N LYS A 90 -9.14 28.76 -6.30
CA LYS A 90 -9.35 29.89 -7.22
C LYS A 90 -8.45 31.06 -6.83
N ARG A 91 -7.87 31.73 -7.84
CA ARG A 91 -7.07 32.97 -7.71
C ARG A 91 -7.53 33.95 -8.78
N ARG A 92 -7.70 35.23 -8.45
CA ARG A 92 -7.97 36.26 -9.45
C ARG A 92 -6.65 36.88 -9.93
N LYS A 93 -6.50 37.08 -11.23
CA LYS A 93 -5.39 37.82 -11.84
C LYS A 93 -5.94 39.04 -12.55
N LEU A 94 -5.44 40.21 -12.18
CA LEU A 94 -5.78 41.48 -12.81
C LEU A 94 -5.25 41.51 -14.25
N ARG A 95 -6.01 42.16 -15.15
CA ARG A 95 -5.69 42.34 -16.57
C ARG A 95 -6.02 43.77 -17.01
N ALA A 96 -5.54 44.14 -18.19
CA ALA A 96 -5.76 45.46 -18.77
C ALA A 96 -7.26 45.83 -18.85
N ARG A 97 -7.56 47.13 -18.77
CA ARG A 97 -8.91 47.71 -18.81
C ARG A 97 -9.83 47.24 -17.65
N GLY A 98 -9.29 47.13 -16.42
CA GLY A 98 -10.07 46.78 -15.22
C GLY A 98 -10.64 45.34 -15.23
N ARG A 99 -10.18 44.48 -16.13
CA ARG A 99 -10.67 43.09 -16.23
C ARG A 99 -9.99 42.20 -15.19
N SER A 100 -10.71 41.19 -14.70
CA SER A 100 -10.14 40.15 -13.84
C SER A 100 -10.43 38.76 -14.40
N TYR A 101 -9.40 37.91 -14.50
CA TYR A 101 -9.52 36.52 -14.93
C TYR A 101 -9.22 35.58 -13.77
N GLU A 102 -9.83 34.39 -13.79
CA GLU A 102 -9.59 33.35 -12.80
C GLU A 102 -8.43 32.45 -13.21
N ILE A 103 -7.52 32.19 -12.28
CA ILE A 103 -6.52 31.13 -12.35
C ILE A 103 -6.93 30.05 -11.37
N LYS A 104 -7.05 28.83 -11.89
CA LYS A 104 -7.35 27.63 -11.10
C LYS A 104 -6.05 26.93 -10.73
N ARG A 105 -5.90 26.54 -9.46
CA ARG A 105 -4.85 25.68 -8.95
C ARG A 105 -5.50 24.34 -8.58
N PRO A 106 -5.56 23.39 -9.53
CA PRO A 106 -6.19 22.11 -9.29
C PRO A 106 -5.33 21.24 -8.37
N THR A 107 -5.99 20.37 -7.63
CA THR A 107 -5.36 19.24 -6.93
C THR A 107 -5.94 17.94 -7.48
N CYS A 108 -5.28 16.82 -7.21
CA CYS A 108 -5.79 15.51 -7.56
C CYS A 108 -5.64 14.51 -6.41
N HIS A 109 -6.44 13.46 -6.49
CA HIS A 109 -6.34 12.28 -5.66
C HIS A 109 -5.94 11.10 -6.55
N ILE A 110 -4.85 10.41 -6.21
CA ILE A 110 -4.35 9.26 -6.96
C ILE A 110 -4.58 8.01 -6.14
N THR A 111 -5.18 7.00 -6.76
CA THR A 111 -5.41 5.68 -6.16
C THR A 111 -4.66 4.65 -6.99
N ILE A 112 -3.78 3.89 -6.35
CA ILE A 112 -3.06 2.77 -6.99
C ILE A 112 -3.43 1.51 -6.24
N VAL A 113 -3.87 0.49 -6.99
CA VAL A 113 -4.21 -0.83 -6.47
C VAL A 113 -3.21 -1.84 -7.03
N MET A 114 -2.58 -2.57 -6.14
CA MET A 114 -1.67 -3.67 -6.45
C MET A 114 -2.33 -5.00 -6.14
N LYS A 115 -2.03 -5.99 -6.98
CA LYS A 115 -2.40 -7.39 -6.78
C LYS A 115 -1.16 -8.25 -6.88
N ASP A 116 -1.20 -9.40 -6.22
CA ASP A 116 -0.20 -10.45 -6.34
C ASP A 116 -0.71 -11.50 -7.34
N ILE A 117 0.11 -11.88 -8.32
CA ILE A 117 -0.22 -12.87 -9.35
C ILE A 117 -0.31 -14.30 -8.76
N SER A 118 0.43 -14.57 -7.69
CA SER A 118 0.58 -15.91 -7.12
C SER A 118 -0.58 -16.35 -6.21
N LEU A 119 -1.43 -15.41 -5.79
CA LEU A 119 -2.55 -15.67 -4.88
C LEU A 119 -3.82 -16.03 -5.67
N ASN A 120 -4.24 -17.29 -5.58
CA ASN A 120 -5.54 -17.72 -6.12
C ASN A 120 -6.72 -17.23 -5.25
N GLU A 121 -7.75 -16.74 -5.94
CA GLU A 121 -8.93 -16.06 -5.37
C GLU A 121 -9.86 -16.97 -4.53
N TYR A 122 -9.71 -18.29 -4.62
CA TYR A 122 -10.55 -19.27 -3.90
C TYR A 122 -9.71 -20.20 -3.01
N GLU A 123 -10.05 -20.31 -1.74
CA GLU A 123 -9.78 -21.51 -0.94
C GLU A 123 -11.05 -22.36 -0.93
N GLU A 124 -10.99 -23.58 -1.46
CA GLU A 124 -12.02 -24.56 -1.14
C GLU A 124 -11.77 -25.05 0.28
N GLU A 125 -12.48 -24.49 1.26
CA GLU A 125 -12.60 -25.15 2.56
C GLU A 125 -13.49 -26.39 2.39
N PHE A 126 -12.85 -27.56 2.26
CA PHE A 126 -13.50 -28.85 2.45
C PHE A 126 -13.92 -28.98 3.92
N PHE A 127 -15.15 -28.59 4.23
CA PHE A 127 -15.77 -28.90 5.51
C PHE A 127 -16.05 -30.40 5.56
N PHE A 128 -15.12 -31.19 6.09
CA PHE A 128 -15.41 -32.57 6.47
C PHE A 128 -16.49 -32.52 7.54
N TYR A 129 -17.74 -32.83 7.17
CA TYR A 129 -18.77 -33.17 8.13
C TYR A 129 -18.29 -34.40 8.90
N THR A 130 -17.76 -34.21 10.11
CA THR A 130 -17.75 -35.30 11.09
C THR A 130 -19.20 -35.54 11.48
N ASP A 131 -19.79 -36.59 10.91
CA ASP A 131 -21.11 -37.06 11.27
C ASP A 131 -21.18 -37.25 12.79
N LYS A 132 -22.07 -36.49 13.45
CA LYS A 132 -22.44 -36.67 14.85
C LYS A 132 -23.26 -37.97 14.96
N SER A 133 -22.62 -39.11 14.81
CA SER A 133 -23.27 -40.39 15.05
C SER A 133 -22.26 -41.47 15.42
N ARG A 134 -21.91 -41.53 16.71
CA ARG A 134 -21.81 -42.80 17.48
C ARG A 134 -21.64 -42.51 18.96
N LYS A 135 -22.50 -43.17 19.72
CA LYS A 135 -22.63 -43.18 21.17
C LYS A 135 -21.38 -43.81 21.82
N ASN A 136 -20.97 -43.27 22.98
CA ASN A 136 -20.25 -43.92 24.08
C ASN A 136 -19.01 -44.81 23.79
N ALA A 137 -17.85 -44.37 24.28
CA ALA A 137 -16.97 -45.20 25.11
C ALA A 137 -16.07 -44.31 25.97
N ASN A 138 -16.40 -44.22 27.26
CA ASN A 138 -15.45 -43.78 28.30
C ASN A 138 -14.30 -44.79 28.42
N LYS A 139 -13.12 -44.28 28.81
CA LYS A 139 -11.83 -44.91 29.22
C LYS A 139 -10.72 -44.61 28.20
N PHE A 140 -9.56 -44.03 28.56
CA PHE A 140 -8.82 -44.19 29.81
C PHE A 140 -7.70 -43.13 29.90
N LEU A 141 -7.55 -42.54 31.11
CA LEU A 141 -6.35 -41.92 31.72
C LEU A 141 -5.71 -40.72 30.97
N GLY A 142 -5.59 -39.51 31.52
CA GLY A 142 -5.68 -39.03 32.89
C GLY A 142 -4.58 -38.00 33.12
N ILE A 143 -4.94 -36.85 33.73
CA ILE A 143 -4.06 -36.03 34.61
C ILE A 143 -2.93 -35.30 33.85
N ASP A 144 -2.84 -33.97 33.78
CA ASP A 144 -2.59 -33.14 34.95
C ASP A 144 -2.85 -31.64 34.75
N SER A 145 -2.98 -31.03 35.91
CA SER A 145 -3.37 -29.67 36.24
C SER A 145 -2.52 -28.52 35.66
N MET A 146 -3.23 -27.39 35.53
CA MET A 146 -2.78 -26.00 35.54
C MET A 146 -1.46 -25.78 36.32
N GLU A 147 -0.36 -25.47 35.62
CA GLU A 147 0.82 -24.86 36.24
C GLU A 147 0.92 -23.36 35.92
N TRP A 148 1.06 -22.65 37.03
CA TRP A 148 1.01 -21.21 37.24
C TRP A 148 2.34 -20.53 36.91
N LEU A 149 2.22 -19.29 36.43
CA LEU A 149 3.18 -18.18 36.54
C LEU A 149 4.29 -18.37 37.60
N LYS A 150 5.51 -18.72 37.17
CA LYS A 150 6.73 -18.27 37.86
C LYS A 150 7.68 -17.59 36.88
N LYS A 151 7.66 -16.25 36.93
CA LYS A 151 8.76 -15.38 36.50
C LYS A 151 10.07 -15.85 37.15
N THR A 152 11.15 -15.97 36.38
CA THR A 152 12.51 -15.53 36.78
C THR A 152 13.42 -15.29 35.56
N ASN A 153 13.50 -14.03 35.16
CA ASN A 153 14.74 -13.26 34.98
C ASN A 153 16.05 -14.02 34.59
N ARG A 154 16.48 -13.92 33.33
CA ARG A 154 17.91 -13.96 32.94
C ARG A 154 18.22 -13.05 31.74
N LYS A 155 18.81 -11.89 32.08
CA LYS A 155 19.96 -11.21 31.44
C LYS A 155 20.01 -11.05 29.91
N ASN A 156 19.58 -9.86 29.47
CA ASN A 156 20.39 -8.82 28.83
C ASN A 156 21.81 -9.21 28.31
N GLN A 157 22.03 -9.11 26.99
CA GLN A 157 23.31 -8.78 26.34
C GLN A 157 23.07 -8.34 24.88
N TYR A 158 23.98 -7.51 24.33
CA TYR A 158 23.94 -6.69 23.10
C TYR A 158 23.30 -5.30 23.31
N ARG A 159 23.97 -4.41 24.04
CA ARG A 159 25.00 -3.43 23.60
C ARG A 159 24.46 -2.32 22.69
N ALA A 160 24.53 -1.12 23.26
CA ALA A 160 24.37 0.17 22.59
C ALA A 160 25.30 0.27 21.38
N ILE A 161 24.70 0.64 20.25
CA ILE A 161 25.39 1.36 19.18
C ILE A 161 24.82 2.77 19.28
N GLU A 162 25.67 3.68 19.76
CA GLU A 162 25.51 5.10 19.51
C GLU A 162 25.50 5.31 18.01
N ASP A 163 24.45 5.91 17.47
CA ASP A 163 24.54 6.56 16.17
C ASP A 163 23.74 7.86 16.16
N ARG A 164 24.54 8.92 16.15
CA ARG A 164 24.31 10.30 15.76
C ARG A 164 23.14 10.52 14.80
N ASP A 165 22.42 11.61 15.09
CA ASP A 165 21.80 12.53 14.13
C ASP A 165 21.05 11.90 12.94
N ARG A 166 19.76 11.59 13.14
CA ARG A 166 18.81 11.40 12.03
C ARG A 166 17.68 12.43 11.98
N TYR A 167 17.87 13.59 12.61
CA TYR A 167 17.14 14.81 12.23
C TYR A 167 17.85 15.52 11.08
N SER A 168 17.94 14.82 9.95
CA SER A 168 18.25 15.40 8.65
C SER A 168 17.25 14.84 7.65
N ASN A 169 16.00 15.26 7.81
CA ASN A 169 14.94 15.13 6.80
C ASN A 169 15.24 16.09 5.63
N GLY A 170 16.37 15.88 4.97
CA GLY A 170 16.75 16.56 3.74
C GLY A 170 17.26 15.50 2.79
N GLY A 171 16.36 14.91 2.01
CA GLY A 171 16.78 14.05 0.91
C GLY A 171 17.62 14.86 -0.08
N PRO A 172 18.41 14.22 -0.97
CA PRO A 172 19.17 14.86 -2.05
C PRO A 172 18.35 15.80 -2.96
N TRP A 173 17.04 15.81 -2.78
CA TRP A 173 16.03 16.48 -3.58
C TRP A 173 15.43 17.72 -2.93
N ASP A 174 15.71 18.00 -1.64
CA ASP A 174 15.17 19.14 -0.88
C ASP A 174 16.09 20.37 -0.87
N LYS A 175 17.21 20.35 -1.62
CA LYS A 175 18.11 21.49 -1.80
C LYS A 175 17.88 22.14 -3.16
N LYS A 176 16.93 23.07 -3.24
CA LYS A 176 16.85 24.12 -4.27
C LYS A 176 15.93 25.24 -3.84
#